data_AF-A0A355FLJ5-F1
#
_entry.id   AF-A0A355FLJ5-F1
#
_cell.length_a   1.000
_cell.length_b   1.000
_cell.length_c   1.000
_cell.angle_alpha   90.00
_cell.angle_beta   90.00
_cell.angle_gamma   90.00
#
_symmetry.space_group_name_H-M   'P 1'
#
loop_
_entity.id
_entity.type
_entity.pdbx_description
1 polymer ?
#
loop_
_entity_poly.entity_id
_entity_poly.type
_entity_poly.pdbx_seq_one_letter_code
_entity_poly.pdbx_strand_id
1 'polypeptide(L)'
;GNLKGLKTMLRDILAEQKLYTVLGREAEIEVSEEEMIASYEEIETAHILIATTSEVSAEPLSDAAALKKAQEVYKKLEGGANFDDLAREYSDDGSNKDQGGRIGRAPIAYFKYSFAPEFVETALNLEVGAYSAPVKTQFGYHLIKLHDIQLAQGPAWEQEKEKIEGDLLANNFLNTKKNEWVTEQRQQHAKIEILDPALLGYQMIQQEKWDQAAVAYEKAIKDKRYKKNLNTFLALAECYKQTNDYTAALSVFERLPKELKDNFQVDLLKADIYQANEDLDGVKTALSAAEAKAGEDLYLLNQVLAQLKAAELTAETQALEEKIAVLQDKYEEEQAALNKQLEEEQKMLEAQQNQEGIFETD
;
A
#
# COMPACT_ATOMS: atom_id res chain seq x y z
N GLY A 1 7.77 30.67 -5.58
CA GLY A 1 8.07 29.34 -5.00
C GLY A 1 9.19 29.49 -3.98
N ASN A 2 9.03 28.93 -2.78
CA ASN A 2 9.90 29.21 -1.62
C ASN A 2 11.26 28.48 -1.73
N LEU A 3 12.20 29.06 -2.48
CA LEU A 3 13.60 28.59 -2.61
C LEU A 3 14.30 28.39 -1.26
N LYS A 4 13.93 29.15 -0.23
CA LYS A 4 14.47 29.01 1.13
C LYS A 4 13.99 27.70 1.78
N GLY A 5 12.73 27.33 1.57
CA GLY A 5 12.17 26.05 2.01
C GLY A 5 12.84 24.86 1.34
N LEU A 6 13.01 24.92 0.01
CA LEU A 6 13.67 23.86 -0.75
C LEU A 6 15.13 23.66 -0.31
N LYS A 7 15.88 24.75 -0.09
CA LYS A 7 17.28 24.66 0.38
C LYS A 7 17.40 24.05 1.77
N THR A 8 16.46 24.32 2.67
CA THR A 8 16.43 23.70 4.00
C THR A 8 16.13 22.21 3.88
N MET A 9 15.08 21.84 3.15
CA MET A 9 14.71 20.44 2.92
C MET A 9 15.87 19.63 2.32
N LEU A 10 16.54 20.14 1.28
CA LEU A 10 17.70 19.48 0.69
C LEU A 10 18.85 19.31 1.67
N ARG A 11 19.10 20.31 2.53
CA ARG A 11 20.13 20.18 3.59
C ARG A 11 19.77 19.07 4.57
N ASP A 12 18.52 19.00 4.98
CA ASP A 12 18.06 18.03 5.97
C ASP A 12 18.13 16.60 5.40
N ILE A 13 17.71 16.40 4.15
CA ILE A 13 17.85 15.12 3.43
C ILE A 13 19.32 14.70 3.36
N LEU A 14 20.22 15.60 2.97
CA LEU A 14 21.65 15.29 2.87
C LEU A 14 22.28 15.00 4.24
N ALA A 15 21.83 15.67 5.29
CA ALA A 15 22.30 15.42 6.65
C ALA A 15 21.82 14.04 7.14
N GLU A 16 20.57 13.70 6.85
CA GLU A 16 19.95 12.43 7.20
C GLU A 16 20.59 11.25 6.43
N GLN A 17 20.85 11.41 5.13
CA GLN A 17 21.56 10.40 4.33
C GLN A 17 22.97 10.12 4.90
N LYS A 18 23.72 11.18 5.21
CA LYS A 18 25.05 11.03 5.84
C LYS A 18 24.99 10.36 7.20
N LEU A 19 23.98 10.70 8.01
CA LEU A 19 23.74 10.04 9.29
C LEU A 19 23.53 8.54 9.08
N TYR A 20 22.67 8.13 8.14
CA TYR A 20 22.42 6.72 7.89
C TYR A 20 23.62 5.96 7.32
N THR A 21 24.47 6.61 6.51
CA THR A 21 25.75 6.00 6.11
C THR A 21 26.65 5.75 7.32
N VAL A 22 26.76 6.72 8.24
CA VAL A 22 27.55 6.54 9.48
C VAL A 22 26.98 5.44 10.35
N LEU A 23 25.66 5.44 10.56
CA LEU A 23 24.98 4.42 11.35
C LEU A 23 25.06 3.03 10.72
N GLY A 24 25.04 2.93 9.39
CA GLY A 24 25.26 1.68 8.67
C GLY A 24 26.67 1.12 8.93
N ARG A 25 27.70 1.97 8.96
CA ARG A 25 29.06 1.58 9.33
C ARG A 25 29.18 1.17 10.79
N GLU A 26 28.57 1.92 11.71
CA GLU A 26 28.55 1.59 13.14
C GLU A 26 27.81 0.27 13.43
N ALA A 27 26.80 -0.04 12.62
CA ALA A 27 26.05 -1.29 12.67
C ALA A 27 26.75 -2.46 11.95
N GLU A 28 27.97 -2.25 11.45
CA GLU A 28 28.78 -3.25 10.73
C GLU A 28 28.03 -3.87 9.53
N ILE A 29 27.22 -3.07 8.84
CA ILE A 29 26.55 -3.51 7.61
C ILE A 29 27.60 -3.64 6.50
N GLU A 30 27.66 -4.82 5.90
CA GLU A 30 28.51 -5.07 4.74
C GLU A 30 27.79 -4.65 3.45
N VAL A 31 28.55 -3.99 2.55
CA VAL A 31 28.15 -3.75 1.16
C VAL A 31 29.16 -4.47 0.29
N SER A 32 28.68 -5.44 -0.48
CA SER A 32 29.51 -6.24 -1.36
C SER A 32 29.86 -5.48 -2.64
N GLU A 33 30.97 -5.86 -3.28
CA GLU A 33 31.33 -5.31 -4.59
C GLU A 33 30.29 -5.66 -5.67
N GLU A 34 29.67 -6.84 -5.57
CA GLU A 34 28.58 -7.25 -6.47
C GLU A 34 27.36 -6.33 -6.36
N GLU A 35 26.95 -5.95 -5.15
CA GLU A 35 25.85 -4.99 -4.94
C GLU A 35 26.21 -3.60 -5.50
N MET A 36 27.44 -3.14 -5.28
CA MET A 36 27.88 -1.85 -5.82
C MET A 36 27.86 -1.89 -7.36
N ILE A 37 28.38 -2.96 -7.98
CA ILE A 37 28.33 -3.16 -9.43
C ILE A 37 26.87 -3.15 -9.92
N ALA A 38 25.99 -3.93 -9.29
CA ALA A 38 24.58 -4.01 -9.68
C ALA A 38 23.83 -2.68 -9.57
N SER A 39 24.25 -1.80 -8.63
CA SER A 39 23.68 -0.46 -8.46
C SER A 39 24.25 0.60 -9.42
N TYR A 40 25.37 0.31 -10.08
CA TYR A 40 26.06 1.22 -11.00
C TYR A 40 25.85 0.89 -12.46
N GLU A 41 25.79 -0.40 -12.78
CA GLU A 41 25.73 -0.84 -14.17
C GLU A 41 24.36 -0.63 -14.78
N GLU A 42 24.31 0.15 -15.86
CA GLU A 42 23.08 0.49 -16.56
C GLU A 42 23.24 0.25 -18.06
N ILE A 43 22.13 -0.06 -18.72
CA ILE A 43 22.06 -0.23 -20.16
C ILE A 43 20.85 0.54 -20.70
N GLU A 44 21.03 1.15 -21.87
CA GLU A 44 19.96 1.83 -22.61
C GLU A 44 19.84 1.21 -23.99
N THR A 45 18.68 0.62 -24.29
CA THR A 45 18.45 -0.08 -25.56
C THR A 45 17.17 0.41 -26.25
N ALA A 46 17.09 0.13 -27.54
CA ALA A 46 15.86 0.21 -28.30
C ALA A 46 15.66 -1.09 -29.09
N HIS A 47 14.41 -1.40 -29.46
CA HIS A 47 14.14 -2.55 -30.30
C HIS A 47 13.05 -2.32 -31.35
N ILE A 48 13.04 -3.19 -32.36
CA ILE A 48 11.92 -3.38 -33.28
C ILE A 48 11.49 -4.83 -33.12
N LEU A 49 10.26 -5.06 -32.66
CA LEU A 49 9.71 -6.40 -32.46
C LEU A 49 8.75 -6.73 -33.61
N ILE A 50 9.02 -7.83 -34.30
CA ILE A 50 8.06 -8.47 -35.21
C ILE A 50 7.45 -9.69 -34.51
N ALA A 51 6.20 -9.56 -34.08
CA ALA A 51 5.56 -10.49 -33.16
C ALA A 51 5.11 -11.80 -33.83
N THR A 52 5.27 -12.91 -33.09
CA THR A 52 4.73 -14.23 -33.45
C THR A 52 3.68 -14.72 -32.45
N THR A 53 3.28 -13.88 -31.50
CA THR A 53 2.36 -14.23 -30.41
C THR A 53 1.24 -13.22 -30.27
N SER A 54 0.05 -13.70 -29.87
CA SER A 54 -1.11 -12.84 -29.60
C SER A 54 -0.97 -11.99 -28.33
N GLU A 55 0.06 -12.27 -27.52
CA GLU A 55 0.40 -11.47 -26.34
C GLU A 55 0.90 -10.08 -26.71
N VAL A 56 1.54 -9.95 -27.88
CA VAL A 56 2.15 -8.69 -28.35
C VAL A 56 1.34 -8.04 -29.46
N SER A 57 0.82 -8.83 -30.41
CA SER A 57 0.09 -8.32 -31.57
C SER A 57 -1.28 -8.98 -31.70
N ALA A 58 -2.31 -8.19 -32.05
CA ALA A 58 -3.64 -8.73 -32.37
C ALA A 58 -3.63 -9.63 -33.62
N GLU A 59 -2.68 -9.41 -34.53
CA GLU A 59 -2.48 -10.20 -35.75
C GLU A 59 -1.03 -10.71 -35.83
N PRO A 60 -0.68 -11.74 -35.04
CA PRO A 60 0.69 -12.26 -35.02
C PRO A 60 1.05 -12.94 -36.35
N LEU A 61 2.28 -12.75 -36.78
CA LEU A 61 2.80 -13.42 -37.97
C LEU A 61 3.22 -14.86 -37.66
N SER A 62 3.18 -15.72 -38.67
CA SER A 62 3.86 -17.02 -38.59
C SER A 62 5.36 -16.81 -38.45
N ASP A 63 6.08 -17.78 -37.86
CA ASP A 63 7.52 -17.64 -37.63
C ASP A 63 8.31 -17.29 -38.90
N ALA A 64 8.03 -17.97 -40.01
CA ALA A 64 8.66 -17.70 -41.29
C ALA A 64 8.32 -16.30 -41.86
N ALA A 65 7.08 -15.84 -41.67
CA ALA A 65 6.67 -14.50 -42.11
C ALA A 65 7.30 -13.40 -41.25
N ALA A 66 7.38 -13.62 -39.93
CA ALA A 66 8.03 -12.71 -38.99
C ALA A 66 9.53 -12.58 -39.27
N LEU A 67 10.22 -13.69 -39.49
CA LEU A 67 11.65 -13.69 -39.88
C LEU A 67 11.86 -12.91 -41.17
N LYS A 68 11.03 -13.16 -42.19
CA LYS A 68 11.12 -12.46 -43.47
C LYS A 68 10.93 -10.95 -43.29
N LYS A 69 9.91 -10.51 -42.55
CA LYS A 69 9.66 -9.09 -42.26
C LYS A 69 10.81 -8.48 -41.46
N ALA A 70 11.33 -9.17 -40.45
CA ALA A 70 12.48 -8.70 -39.68
C ALA A 70 13.75 -8.56 -40.55
N GLN A 71 13.98 -9.49 -41.49
CA GLN A 71 15.07 -9.39 -42.46
C GLN A 71 14.88 -8.23 -43.45
N GLU A 72 13.66 -7.93 -43.85
CA GLU A 72 13.35 -6.75 -44.68
C GLU A 72 13.67 -5.45 -43.93
N VAL A 73 13.27 -5.34 -42.66
CA VAL A 73 13.62 -4.19 -41.80
C VAL A 73 15.15 -4.09 -41.62
N TYR A 74 15.83 -5.20 -41.37
CA TYR A 74 17.30 -5.22 -41.24
C TYR A 74 18.00 -4.72 -42.51
N LYS A 75 17.53 -5.13 -43.70
CA LYS A 75 18.07 -4.62 -44.98
C LYS A 75 17.86 -3.12 -45.16
N LYS A 76 16.74 -2.56 -44.65
CA LYS A 76 16.52 -1.11 -44.66
C LYS A 76 17.53 -0.39 -43.75
N LEU A 77 17.84 -0.96 -42.58
CA LEU A 77 18.88 -0.45 -41.69
C LEU A 77 20.26 -0.49 -42.36
N GLU A 78 20.62 -1.60 -43.01
CA GLU A 78 21.86 -1.70 -43.80
C GLU A 78 21.92 -0.68 -44.95
N GLY A 79 20.75 -0.30 -45.49
CA GLY A 79 20.61 0.79 -46.47
C GLY A 79 20.70 2.21 -45.89
N GLY A 80 20.92 2.36 -44.59
CA GLY A 80 21.07 3.66 -43.91
C GLY A 80 19.76 4.28 -43.42
N ALA A 81 18.65 3.52 -43.38
CA ALA A 81 17.41 4.01 -42.79
C ALA A 81 17.57 4.28 -41.29
N ASN A 82 16.82 5.26 -40.77
CA ASN A 82 16.84 5.59 -39.35
C ASN A 82 16.11 4.51 -38.52
N PHE A 83 16.74 4.04 -37.45
CA PHE A 83 16.18 2.99 -36.58
C PHE A 83 14.87 3.41 -35.92
N ASP A 84 14.80 4.63 -35.40
CA ASP A 84 13.65 5.16 -34.66
C ASP A 84 12.43 5.26 -35.60
N ASP A 85 12.64 5.62 -36.86
CA ASP A 85 11.58 5.65 -37.88
C ASP A 85 11.07 4.25 -38.22
N LEU A 86 12.00 3.29 -38.40
CA LEU A 86 11.63 1.89 -38.62
C LEU A 86 10.94 1.26 -37.41
N ALA A 87 11.29 1.65 -36.20
CA ALA A 87 10.60 1.18 -35.00
C ALA A 87 9.14 1.66 -34.96
N ARG A 88 8.88 2.93 -35.29
CA ARG A 88 7.50 3.45 -35.39
C ARG A 88 6.68 2.71 -36.46
N GLU A 89 7.29 2.47 -37.61
CA GLU A 89 6.61 1.86 -38.76
C GLU A 89 6.40 0.34 -38.59
N TYR A 90 7.41 -0.38 -38.09
CA TYR A 90 7.43 -1.85 -38.14
C TYR A 90 7.28 -2.55 -36.81
N SER A 91 7.53 -1.89 -35.66
CA SER A 91 7.46 -2.57 -34.37
C SER A 91 6.01 -2.85 -33.98
N ASP A 92 5.78 -4.09 -33.57
CA ASP A 92 4.53 -4.59 -33.00
C ASP A 92 4.47 -4.34 -31.47
N ASP A 93 5.57 -3.92 -30.83
CA ASP A 93 5.55 -3.52 -29.41
C ASP A 93 4.93 -2.11 -29.25
N GLY A 94 3.66 -2.08 -28.86
CA GLY A 94 2.92 -0.85 -28.61
C GLY A 94 3.45 0.02 -27.46
N SER A 95 4.25 -0.54 -26.53
CA SER A 95 4.72 0.20 -25.36
C SER A 95 5.79 1.25 -25.69
N ASN A 96 6.57 1.02 -26.75
CA ASN A 96 7.73 1.84 -27.07
C ASN A 96 7.88 2.19 -28.57
N LYS A 97 7.06 1.61 -29.47
CA LYS A 97 7.17 1.87 -30.92
C LYS A 97 7.19 3.36 -31.27
N ASP A 98 6.30 4.16 -30.68
CA ASP A 98 6.17 5.60 -30.97
C ASP A 98 7.38 6.41 -30.48
N GLN A 99 8.11 5.87 -29.50
CA GLN A 99 9.34 6.44 -28.94
C GLN A 99 10.60 5.92 -29.67
N GLY A 100 10.44 5.43 -30.90
CA GLY A 100 11.55 4.89 -31.68
C GLY A 100 12.04 3.53 -31.16
N GLY A 101 11.19 2.79 -30.44
CA GLY A 101 11.52 1.50 -29.87
C GLY A 101 12.31 1.57 -28.56
N ARG A 102 12.49 2.76 -27.98
CA ARG A 102 13.32 2.97 -26.79
C ARG A 102 12.70 2.33 -25.55
N ILE A 103 13.47 1.46 -24.91
CA ILE A 103 13.09 0.75 -23.68
C ILE A 103 13.43 1.58 -22.43
N GLY A 104 14.24 2.62 -22.59
CA GLY A 104 14.74 3.46 -21.50
C GLY A 104 16.04 2.91 -20.89
N ARG A 105 16.60 3.66 -19.94
CA ARG A 105 17.79 3.26 -19.19
C ARG A 105 17.38 2.42 -18.00
N ALA A 106 18.04 1.28 -17.80
CA ALA A 106 17.74 0.36 -16.71
C ALA A 106 19.01 -0.27 -16.13
N PRO A 107 19.01 -0.63 -14.83
CA PRO A 107 20.09 -1.43 -14.24
C PRO A 107 20.27 -2.75 -14.99
N ILE A 108 21.52 -3.15 -15.27
CA ILE A 108 21.82 -4.39 -16.00
C ILE A 108 21.26 -5.62 -15.27
N ALA A 109 21.26 -5.63 -13.93
CA ALA A 109 20.69 -6.71 -13.14
C ALA A 109 19.17 -6.88 -13.40
N TYR A 110 18.43 -5.76 -13.44
CA TYR A 110 17.01 -5.76 -13.79
C TYR A 110 16.81 -6.18 -15.25
N PHE A 111 17.62 -5.64 -16.18
CA PHE A 111 17.55 -5.97 -17.59
C PHE A 111 17.75 -7.47 -17.86
N LYS A 112 18.72 -8.11 -17.19
CA LYS A 112 18.94 -9.56 -17.26
C LYS A 112 17.76 -10.39 -16.75
N TYR A 113 17.00 -9.87 -15.79
CA TYR A 113 15.83 -10.53 -15.23
C TYR A 113 14.56 -10.31 -16.06
N SER A 114 14.39 -9.13 -16.63
CA SER A 114 13.14 -8.69 -17.26
C SER A 114 13.03 -8.99 -18.76
N PHE A 115 14.14 -9.28 -19.45
CA PHE A 115 14.16 -9.51 -20.90
C PHE A 115 14.55 -10.95 -21.23
N ALA A 116 14.14 -11.40 -22.43
CA ALA A 116 14.46 -12.74 -22.91
C ALA A 116 15.99 -12.95 -22.98
N PRO A 117 16.52 -14.13 -22.60
CA PRO A 117 17.97 -14.38 -22.55
C PRO A 117 18.70 -14.04 -23.85
N GLU A 118 18.11 -14.36 -25.01
CA GLU A 118 18.70 -14.09 -26.33
C GLU A 118 18.77 -12.59 -26.63
N PHE A 119 17.77 -11.83 -26.15
CA PHE A 119 17.75 -10.37 -26.26
C PHE A 119 18.87 -9.76 -25.41
N VAL A 120 18.98 -10.20 -24.16
CA VAL A 120 19.97 -9.72 -23.20
C VAL A 120 21.39 -10.01 -23.69
N GLU A 121 21.66 -11.26 -24.09
CA GLU A 121 22.96 -11.68 -24.60
C GLU A 121 23.35 -10.87 -25.84
N THR A 122 22.42 -10.64 -26.77
CA THR A 122 22.71 -9.85 -27.96
C THR A 122 22.99 -8.39 -27.60
N ALA A 123 22.14 -7.77 -26.76
CA ALA A 123 22.27 -6.37 -26.38
C ALA A 123 23.61 -6.05 -25.69
N LEU A 124 24.06 -6.94 -24.79
CA LEU A 124 25.32 -6.77 -24.05
C LEU A 124 26.57 -6.96 -24.93
N ASN A 125 26.44 -7.60 -26.09
CA ASN A 125 27.54 -7.81 -27.04
C ASN A 125 27.59 -6.76 -28.16
N LEU A 126 26.64 -5.83 -28.23
CA LEU A 126 26.65 -4.76 -29.23
C LEU A 126 27.65 -3.66 -28.85
N GLU A 127 28.23 -3.03 -29.86
CA GLU A 127 28.91 -1.75 -29.68
C GLU A 127 27.89 -0.61 -29.53
N VAL A 128 28.23 0.43 -28.77
CA VAL A 128 27.36 1.60 -28.60
C VAL A 128 27.06 2.25 -29.94
N GLY A 129 25.78 2.43 -30.24
CA GLY A 129 25.27 2.94 -31.52
C GLY A 129 24.99 1.86 -32.57
N ALA A 130 25.47 0.63 -32.37
CA ALA A 130 25.21 -0.49 -33.28
C ALA A 130 23.83 -1.12 -33.06
N TYR A 131 23.39 -1.88 -34.06
CA TYR A 131 22.17 -2.68 -34.01
C TYR A 131 22.43 -4.13 -34.44
N SER A 132 21.61 -5.06 -33.94
CA SER A 132 21.72 -6.48 -34.21
C SER A 132 21.04 -6.89 -35.52
N ALA A 133 21.44 -8.05 -36.04
CA ALA A 133 20.59 -8.84 -36.94
C ALA A 133 19.32 -9.33 -36.19
N PRO A 134 18.29 -9.85 -36.90
CA PRO A 134 17.10 -10.39 -36.26
C PRO A 134 17.41 -11.50 -35.24
N VAL A 135 17.03 -11.28 -33.99
CA VAL A 135 17.19 -12.19 -32.85
C VAL A 135 15.85 -12.86 -32.55
N LYS A 136 15.81 -14.19 -32.57
CA LYS A 136 14.60 -14.93 -32.19
C LYS A 136 14.45 -14.97 -30.67
N THR A 137 13.25 -14.70 -30.18
CA THR A 137 12.82 -14.94 -28.80
C THR A 137 11.45 -15.63 -28.79
N GLN A 138 10.92 -15.92 -27.60
CA GLN A 138 9.55 -16.43 -27.44
C GLN A 138 8.46 -15.49 -27.98
N PHE A 139 8.72 -14.19 -28.11
CA PHE A 139 7.73 -13.18 -28.56
C PHE A 139 7.75 -12.95 -30.08
N GLY A 140 8.85 -13.30 -30.75
CA GLY A 140 9.02 -13.01 -32.17
C GLY A 140 10.47 -12.79 -32.55
N TYR A 141 10.69 -11.89 -33.50
CA TYR A 141 12.03 -11.49 -33.93
C TYR A 141 12.29 -10.04 -33.55
N HIS A 142 13.41 -9.81 -32.87
CA HIS A 142 13.85 -8.49 -32.42
C HIS A 142 15.04 -8.00 -33.25
N LEU A 143 15.01 -6.74 -33.67
CA LEU A 143 16.22 -6.00 -34.01
C LEU A 143 16.53 -5.10 -32.82
N ILE A 144 17.74 -5.18 -32.28
CA ILE A 144 18.10 -4.56 -31.01
C ILE A 144 19.15 -3.50 -31.29
N LYS A 145 19.03 -2.32 -30.70
CA LYS A 145 20.00 -1.23 -30.79
C LYS A 145 20.52 -0.88 -29.41
N LEU A 146 21.83 -0.75 -29.29
CA LEU A 146 22.46 -0.26 -28.06
C LEU A 146 22.65 1.26 -28.16
N HIS A 147 22.02 2.00 -27.25
CA HIS A 147 22.19 3.45 -27.18
C HIS A 147 23.31 3.86 -26.24
N ASP A 148 23.40 3.22 -25.08
CA ASP A 148 24.43 3.49 -24.08
C ASP A 148 24.61 2.26 -23.18
N ILE A 149 25.81 2.11 -22.63
CA ILE A 149 26.11 1.10 -21.62
C ILE A 149 27.13 1.65 -20.63
N GLN A 150 26.76 1.60 -19.35
CA GLN A 150 27.60 1.99 -18.23
C GLN A 150 28.00 0.71 -17.50
N LEU A 151 29.30 0.40 -17.53
CA LEU A 151 29.89 -0.77 -16.88
C LEU A 151 30.75 -0.32 -15.70
N ALA A 152 30.83 -1.13 -14.65
CA ALA A 152 31.61 -0.87 -13.44
C ALA A 152 33.11 -1.06 -13.68
N GLN A 153 33.69 -0.24 -14.57
CA GLN A 153 35.08 -0.30 -14.99
C GLN A 153 35.66 1.09 -15.26
N GLY A 154 36.98 1.21 -15.07
CA GLY A 154 37.73 2.42 -15.40
C GLY A 154 37.53 3.58 -14.41
N PRO A 155 38.07 4.79 -14.73
CA PRO A 155 38.16 5.89 -13.77
C PRO A 155 36.82 6.43 -13.25
N ALA A 156 35.75 6.35 -14.04
CA ALA A 156 34.42 6.83 -13.63
C ALA A 156 33.85 5.96 -12.50
N TRP A 157 33.99 4.63 -12.62
CA TRP A 157 33.62 3.68 -11.58
C TRP A 157 34.40 3.93 -10.27
N GLU A 158 35.73 4.07 -10.36
CA GLU A 158 36.58 4.31 -9.18
C GLU A 158 36.22 5.61 -8.45
N GLN A 159 35.76 6.63 -9.17
CA GLN A 159 35.34 7.92 -8.58
C GLN A 159 33.97 7.85 -7.88
N GLU A 160 33.06 7.01 -8.37
CA GLU A 160 31.70 6.88 -7.81
C GLU A 160 31.61 5.80 -6.73
N LYS A 161 32.58 4.87 -6.66
CA LYS A 161 32.56 3.71 -5.76
C LYS A 161 32.26 4.07 -4.30
N GLU A 162 32.95 5.05 -3.73
CA GLU A 162 32.76 5.48 -2.34
C GLU A 162 31.34 6.04 -2.09
N LYS A 163 30.81 6.79 -3.06
CA LYS A 163 29.47 7.37 -2.96
C LYS A 163 28.41 6.26 -3.01
N ILE A 164 28.56 5.32 -3.95
CA ILE A 164 27.65 4.17 -4.11
C ILE A 164 27.67 3.31 -2.86
N GLU A 165 28.84 3.00 -2.31
CA GLU A 165 28.97 2.29 -1.04
C GLU A 165 28.23 3.03 0.07
N GLY A 166 28.41 4.35 0.18
CA GLY A 166 27.73 5.18 1.17
C GLY A 166 26.20 5.18 1.03
N ASP A 167 25.69 5.21 -0.19
CA ASP A 167 24.26 5.17 -0.51
C ASP A 167 23.66 3.80 -0.18
N LEU A 168 24.35 2.71 -0.53
CA LEU A 168 23.95 1.35 -0.21
C LEU A 168 23.98 1.09 1.31
N LEU A 169 25.01 1.58 2.02
CA LEU A 169 25.07 1.51 3.49
C LEU A 169 23.87 2.21 4.13
N ALA A 170 23.55 3.43 3.67
CA ALA A 170 22.40 4.17 4.18
C ALA A 170 21.08 3.44 3.92
N ASN A 171 20.88 2.93 2.71
CA ASN A 171 19.68 2.19 2.33
C ASN A 171 19.55 0.88 3.12
N ASN A 172 20.62 0.12 3.23
CA ASN A 172 20.64 -1.13 3.99
C ASN A 172 20.36 -0.87 5.47
N PHE A 173 20.95 0.17 6.06
CA PHE A 173 20.64 0.59 7.44
C PHE A 173 19.17 0.94 7.62
N LEU A 174 18.63 1.77 6.72
CA LEU A 174 17.23 2.17 6.72
C LEU A 174 16.27 0.97 6.70
N ASN A 175 16.58 -0.02 5.87
CA ASN A 175 15.73 -1.18 5.64
C ASN A 175 15.87 -2.26 6.73
N THR A 176 17.03 -2.37 7.37
CA THR A 176 17.34 -3.50 8.26
C THR A 176 17.50 -3.13 9.73
N LYS A 177 18.03 -1.93 10.05
CA LYS A 177 18.47 -1.55 11.41
C LYS A 177 17.80 -0.33 11.99
N LYS A 178 17.17 0.53 11.17
CA LYS A 178 16.54 1.78 11.63
C LYS A 178 15.59 1.59 12.81
N ASN A 179 14.68 0.63 12.74
CA ASN A 179 13.66 0.46 13.77
C ASN A 179 14.26 0.03 15.13
N GLU A 180 15.25 -0.86 15.09
CA GLU A 180 16.02 -1.27 16.28
C GLU A 180 16.75 -0.07 16.88
N TRP A 181 17.51 0.65 16.04
CA TRP A 181 18.26 1.82 16.45
C TRP A 181 17.37 2.93 17.03
N VAL A 182 16.26 3.28 16.37
CA VAL A 182 15.31 4.29 16.88
C VAL A 182 14.73 3.86 18.23
N THR A 183 14.43 2.58 18.41
CA THR A 183 13.91 2.05 19.67
C THR A 183 14.94 2.18 20.78
N GLU A 184 16.19 1.81 20.52
CA GLU A 184 17.31 1.99 21.44
C GLU A 184 17.52 3.46 21.80
N GLN A 185 17.57 4.36 20.82
CA GLN A 185 17.70 5.80 21.08
C GLN A 185 16.57 6.33 21.98
N ARG A 186 15.34 5.92 21.71
CA ARG A 186 14.17 6.33 22.51
C ARG A 186 14.17 5.78 23.93
N GLN A 187 14.71 4.58 24.15
CA GLN A 187 14.65 3.90 25.44
C GLN A 187 15.88 4.18 26.32
N GLN A 188 17.06 4.26 25.73
CA GLN A 188 18.34 4.32 26.46
C GLN A 188 18.94 5.72 26.50
N HIS A 189 18.73 6.53 25.46
CA HIS A 189 19.44 7.80 25.29
C HIS A 189 18.53 9.03 25.41
N ALA A 190 17.23 8.88 25.17
CA ALA A 190 16.27 9.96 25.26
C ALA A 190 15.44 9.90 26.54
N LYS A 191 15.34 11.02 27.25
CA LYS A 191 14.28 11.22 28.24
C LYS A 191 13.05 11.79 27.53
N ILE A 192 12.07 10.94 27.25
CA ILE A 192 10.82 11.33 26.60
C ILE A 192 9.76 11.59 27.67
N GLU A 193 9.22 12.80 27.69
CA GLU A 193 8.08 13.17 28.54
C GLU A 193 6.85 13.42 27.67
N ILE A 194 5.77 12.66 27.89
CA ILE A 194 4.50 12.87 27.19
C ILE A 194 3.66 13.89 27.97
N LEU A 195 3.62 15.11 27.44
CA LEU A 195 2.85 16.20 28.05
C LEU A 195 1.36 16.15 27.70
N ASP A 196 1.01 15.48 26.60
CA ASP A 196 -0.38 15.31 26.22
C ASP A 196 -1.06 14.25 27.11
N PRO A 197 -2.11 14.59 27.87
CA PRO A 197 -2.69 13.68 28.84
C PRO A 197 -3.40 12.48 28.20
N ALA A 198 -3.99 12.64 27.00
CA ALA A 198 -4.66 11.53 26.32
C ALA A 198 -3.63 10.56 25.73
N LEU A 199 -2.54 11.09 25.15
CA LEU A 199 -1.44 10.26 24.65
C LEU A 199 -0.69 9.55 25.79
N LEU A 200 -0.51 10.23 26.93
CA LEU A 200 0.06 9.63 28.13
C LEU A 200 -0.84 8.50 28.64
N GLY A 201 -2.15 8.72 28.71
CA GLY A 201 -3.13 7.70 29.07
C GLY A 201 -3.03 6.47 28.17
N TYR A 202 -2.97 6.69 26.84
CA TYR A 202 -2.81 5.62 25.87
C TYR A 202 -1.49 4.85 26.07
N GLN A 203 -0.36 5.55 26.27
CA GLN A 203 0.92 4.90 26.54
C GLN A 203 0.87 4.04 27.82
N MET A 204 0.22 4.52 28.87
CA MET A 204 0.08 3.77 30.12
C MET A 204 -0.78 2.51 29.94
N ILE A 205 -1.83 2.56 29.11
CA ILE A 205 -2.61 1.37 28.73
C ILE A 205 -1.72 0.33 28.02
N GLN A 206 -0.89 0.74 27.06
CA GLN A 206 0.02 -0.19 26.36
C GLN A 206 1.05 -0.85 27.29
N GLN A 207 1.25 -0.29 28.49
CA GLN A 207 2.11 -0.83 29.54
C GLN A 207 1.32 -1.53 30.66
N GLU A 208 0.02 -1.73 30.48
CA GLU A 208 -0.91 -2.30 31.47
C GLU A 208 -0.93 -1.53 32.82
N LYS A 209 -0.54 -0.25 32.80
CA LYS A 209 -0.54 0.64 33.98
C LYS A 209 -1.87 1.37 34.09
N TRP A 210 -2.94 0.60 34.33
CA TRP A 210 -4.33 1.08 34.30
C TRP A 210 -4.60 2.24 35.28
N ASP A 211 -4.06 2.20 36.51
CA ASP A 211 -4.21 3.31 37.47
C ASP A 211 -3.60 4.62 36.95
N GLN A 212 -2.41 4.54 36.35
CA GLN A 212 -1.72 5.72 35.81
C GLN A 212 -2.43 6.24 34.55
N ALA A 213 -2.97 5.33 33.73
CA ALA A 213 -3.80 5.67 32.59
C ALA A 213 -5.07 6.41 33.02
N ALA A 214 -5.77 5.94 34.07
CA ALA A 214 -6.94 6.61 34.62
C ALA A 214 -6.61 8.04 35.08
N VAL A 215 -5.51 8.23 35.81
CA VAL A 215 -5.04 9.56 36.23
C VAL A 215 -4.78 10.49 35.04
N ALA A 216 -4.20 9.96 33.96
CA ALA A 216 -3.93 10.74 32.76
C ALA A 216 -5.23 11.09 32.00
N TYR A 217 -6.15 10.14 31.84
CA TYR A 217 -7.43 10.40 31.19
C TYR A 217 -8.35 11.31 32.01
N GLU A 218 -8.29 11.27 33.34
CA GLU A 218 -8.95 12.24 34.24
C GLU A 218 -8.48 13.68 33.98
N LYS A 219 -7.21 13.87 33.64
CA LYS A 219 -6.70 15.17 33.17
C LYS A 219 -7.19 15.47 31.76
N ALA A 220 -7.19 14.48 30.87
CA ALA A 220 -7.60 14.64 29.47
C ALA A 220 -9.04 15.12 29.35
N ILE A 221 -10.01 14.51 30.06
CA ILE A 221 -11.43 14.91 29.96
C ILE A 221 -11.70 16.36 30.43
N LYS A 222 -10.81 16.93 31.26
CA LYS A 222 -10.86 18.33 31.72
C LYS A 222 -10.20 19.30 30.73
N ASP A 223 -9.40 18.78 29.80
CA ASP A 223 -8.74 19.56 28.76
C ASP A 223 -9.73 19.94 27.65
N LYS A 224 -9.66 21.19 27.19
CA LYS A 224 -10.52 21.73 26.12
C LYS A 224 -10.39 20.96 24.81
N ARG A 225 -9.26 20.29 24.58
CA ARG A 225 -8.99 19.47 23.38
C ARG A 225 -9.83 18.18 23.36
N TYR A 226 -10.12 17.61 24.53
CA TYR A 226 -10.78 16.29 24.63
C TYR A 226 -12.17 16.33 25.28
N LYS A 227 -12.63 17.48 25.77
CA LYS A 227 -13.96 17.63 26.38
C LYS A 227 -15.16 17.13 25.56
N LYS A 228 -15.00 16.96 24.23
CA LYS A 228 -16.02 16.42 23.30
C LYS A 228 -15.55 15.15 22.58
N ASN A 229 -14.46 14.54 23.04
CA ASN A 229 -13.91 13.33 22.45
C ASN A 229 -14.44 12.11 23.22
N LEU A 230 -15.41 11.39 22.65
CA LEU A 230 -16.03 10.23 23.30
C LEU A 230 -14.98 9.17 23.71
N ASN A 231 -14.03 8.87 22.84
CA ASN A 231 -13.01 7.84 23.08
C ASN A 231 -12.17 8.12 24.34
N THR A 232 -11.97 9.39 24.70
CA THR A 232 -11.26 9.76 25.94
C THR A 232 -12.06 9.37 27.18
N PHE A 233 -13.39 9.51 27.15
CA PHE A 233 -14.27 9.06 28.24
C PHE A 233 -14.38 7.53 28.27
N LEU A 234 -14.53 6.88 27.12
CA LEU A 234 -14.57 5.41 27.05
C LEU A 234 -13.27 4.80 27.58
N ALA A 235 -12.11 5.35 27.19
CA ALA A 235 -10.82 4.90 27.69
C ALA A 235 -10.69 5.08 29.21
N LEU A 236 -11.19 6.18 29.77
CA LEU A 236 -11.22 6.38 31.22
C LEU A 236 -12.10 5.36 31.95
N ALA A 237 -13.30 5.10 31.43
CA ALA A 237 -14.21 4.11 31.98
C ALA A 237 -13.61 2.70 31.91
N GLU A 238 -12.94 2.37 30.80
CA GLU A 238 -12.20 1.12 30.64
C GLU A 238 -11.06 1.00 31.66
N CYS A 239 -10.28 2.07 31.89
CA CYS A 239 -9.23 2.05 32.90
C CYS A 239 -9.80 1.71 34.28
N TYR A 240 -10.91 2.34 34.67
CA TYR A 240 -11.57 2.03 35.95
C TYR A 240 -12.14 0.62 36.01
N LYS A 241 -12.68 0.09 34.90
CA LYS A 241 -13.12 -1.30 34.81
C LYS A 241 -11.96 -2.27 35.06
N GLN A 242 -10.81 -2.04 34.41
CA GLN A 242 -9.61 -2.87 34.56
C GLN A 242 -9.01 -2.83 35.97
N THR A 243 -9.25 -1.74 36.73
CA THR A 243 -8.86 -1.63 38.14
C THR A 243 -9.96 -2.10 39.10
N ASN A 244 -11.05 -2.70 38.60
CA ASN A 244 -12.23 -3.14 39.35
C ASN A 244 -12.96 -2.03 40.13
N ASP A 245 -12.79 -0.76 39.73
CA ASP A 245 -13.55 0.36 40.28
C ASP A 245 -14.77 0.64 39.41
N TYR A 246 -15.73 -0.30 39.46
CA TYR A 246 -16.93 -0.24 38.62
C TYR A 246 -17.82 0.97 38.91
N THR A 247 -17.80 1.47 40.15
CA THR A 247 -18.52 2.69 40.53
C THR A 247 -17.90 3.90 39.84
N ALA A 248 -16.58 4.05 39.88
CA ALA A 248 -15.90 5.12 39.16
C ALA A 248 -16.10 4.98 37.64
N ALA A 249 -16.01 3.76 37.10
CA ALA A 249 -16.23 3.49 35.68
C ALA A 249 -17.61 3.97 35.20
N LEU A 250 -18.69 3.61 35.90
CA LEU A 250 -20.05 4.05 35.57
C LEU A 250 -20.23 5.57 35.74
N SER A 251 -19.60 6.18 36.75
CA SER A 251 -19.66 7.64 36.98
C SER A 251 -19.05 8.47 35.85
N VAL A 252 -18.18 7.88 35.01
CA VAL A 252 -17.64 8.55 33.81
C VAL A 252 -18.76 8.97 32.87
N PHE A 253 -19.79 8.13 32.71
CA PHE A 253 -20.88 8.39 31.75
C PHE A 253 -21.82 9.51 32.21
N GLU A 254 -21.90 9.79 33.51
CA GLU A 254 -22.66 10.93 34.03
C GLU A 254 -22.02 12.26 33.63
N ARG A 255 -20.69 12.26 33.50
CA ARG A 255 -19.83 13.40 33.15
C ARG A 255 -19.73 13.64 31.65
N LEU A 256 -20.31 12.78 30.80
CA LEU A 256 -20.35 12.99 29.37
C LEU A 256 -21.10 14.29 29.02
N PRO A 257 -20.60 15.08 28.04
CA PRO A 257 -21.37 16.14 27.41
C PRO A 257 -22.71 15.62 26.88
N LYS A 258 -23.74 16.46 26.90
CA LYS A 258 -25.10 16.08 26.50
C LYS A 258 -25.13 15.42 25.11
N GLU A 259 -24.38 15.97 24.17
CA GLU A 259 -24.29 15.48 22.79
C GLU A 259 -23.67 14.07 22.66
N LEU A 260 -22.94 13.59 23.69
CA LEU A 260 -22.27 12.29 23.66
C LEU A 260 -23.00 11.21 24.47
N LYS A 261 -24.05 11.57 25.22
CA LYS A 261 -24.76 10.64 26.09
C LYS A 261 -25.58 9.61 25.32
N ASP A 262 -26.15 10.03 24.20
CA ASP A 262 -26.96 9.17 23.34
C ASP A 262 -26.09 8.50 22.28
N ASN A 263 -25.27 7.54 22.72
CA ASN A 263 -24.30 6.86 21.85
C ASN A 263 -24.25 5.35 22.13
N PHE A 264 -24.29 4.56 21.06
CA PHE A 264 -24.26 3.10 21.12
C PHE A 264 -23.07 2.54 21.92
N GLN A 265 -21.86 3.08 21.72
CA GLN A 265 -20.65 2.60 22.39
C GLN A 265 -20.65 2.86 23.90
N VAL A 266 -21.40 3.88 24.36
CA VAL A 266 -21.57 4.14 25.79
C VAL A 266 -22.34 3.01 26.45
N ASP A 267 -23.40 2.50 25.80
CA ASP A 267 -24.23 1.46 26.38
C ASP A 267 -23.57 0.07 26.29
N LEU A 268 -22.84 -0.24 25.22
CA LEU A 268 -22.02 -1.45 25.16
C LEU A 268 -20.97 -1.48 26.28
N LEU A 269 -20.25 -0.38 26.52
CA LEU A 269 -19.24 -0.36 27.57
C LEU A 269 -19.88 -0.42 28.97
N LYS A 270 -21.06 0.18 29.17
CA LYS A 270 -21.81 0.00 30.43
C LYS A 270 -22.20 -1.45 30.64
N ALA A 271 -22.68 -2.14 29.61
CA ALA A 271 -23.01 -3.56 29.71
C ALA A 271 -21.78 -4.39 30.09
N ASP A 272 -20.62 -4.14 29.48
CA ASP A 272 -19.36 -4.79 29.88
C ASP A 272 -18.98 -4.51 31.33
N ILE A 273 -19.16 -3.27 31.81
CA ILE A 273 -18.89 -2.91 33.21
C ILE A 273 -19.87 -3.60 34.17
N TYR A 274 -21.16 -3.62 33.84
CA TYR A 274 -22.17 -4.32 34.65
C TYR A 274 -21.90 -5.82 34.69
N GLN A 275 -21.50 -6.42 33.56
CA GLN A 275 -21.11 -7.82 33.48
C GLN A 275 -19.92 -8.12 34.39
N ALA A 276 -18.87 -7.28 34.35
CA ALA A 276 -17.71 -7.41 35.24
C ALA A 276 -18.06 -7.21 36.72
N ASN A 277 -19.10 -6.43 37.01
CA ASN A 277 -19.65 -6.19 38.35
C ASN A 277 -20.74 -7.21 38.76
N GLU A 278 -20.98 -8.26 37.96
CA GLU A 278 -22.01 -9.28 38.20
C GLU A 278 -23.45 -8.72 38.33
N ASP A 279 -23.73 -7.56 37.73
CA ASP A 279 -25.03 -6.89 37.73
C ASP A 279 -25.82 -7.21 36.45
N LEU A 280 -26.49 -8.36 36.44
CA LEU A 280 -27.25 -8.83 35.27
C LEU A 280 -28.42 -7.90 34.87
N ASP A 281 -29.04 -7.21 35.82
CA ASP A 281 -30.13 -6.26 35.52
C ASP A 281 -29.58 -5.01 34.82
N GLY A 282 -28.40 -4.54 35.25
CA GLY A 282 -27.62 -3.51 34.57
C GLY A 282 -27.24 -3.91 33.15
N VAL A 283 -26.75 -5.14 32.96
CA VAL A 283 -26.42 -5.70 31.63
C VAL A 283 -27.64 -5.66 30.71
N LYS A 284 -28.77 -6.22 31.13
CA LYS A 284 -30.02 -6.23 30.34
C LYS A 284 -30.46 -4.83 29.95
N THR A 285 -30.44 -3.90 30.90
CA THR A 285 -30.86 -2.51 30.67
C THR A 285 -29.96 -1.82 29.65
N ALA A 286 -28.64 -1.96 29.80
CA ALA A 286 -27.67 -1.36 28.90
C ALA A 286 -27.74 -1.96 27.48
N LEU A 287 -27.83 -3.29 27.36
CA LEU A 287 -27.92 -3.97 26.07
C LEU A 287 -29.22 -3.66 25.34
N SER A 288 -30.34 -3.57 26.05
CA SER A 288 -31.61 -3.12 25.45
C SER A 288 -31.51 -1.69 24.91
N ALA A 289 -30.85 -0.79 25.65
CA ALA A 289 -30.61 0.58 25.20
C ALA A 289 -29.66 0.66 23.99
N ALA A 290 -28.67 -0.24 23.91
CA ALA A 290 -27.76 -0.38 22.77
C ALA A 290 -28.50 -0.94 21.54
N GLU A 291 -29.31 -1.99 21.71
CA GLU A 291 -30.12 -2.59 20.65
C GLU A 291 -31.09 -1.56 20.03
N ALA A 292 -31.75 -0.75 20.88
CA ALA A 292 -32.62 0.31 20.41
C ALA A 292 -31.89 1.35 19.56
N LYS A 293 -30.62 1.67 19.89
CA LYS A 293 -29.77 2.59 19.12
C LYS A 293 -29.21 1.96 17.85
N ALA A 294 -28.97 0.65 17.85
CA ALA A 294 -28.54 -0.09 16.67
C ALA A 294 -29.62 -0.10 15.58
N GLY A 295 -30.90 -0.10 15.96
CA GLY A 295 -32.00 -0.07 15.00
C GLY A 295 -32.02 -1.32 14.12
N GLU A 296 -31.83 -1.13 12.81
CA GLU A 296 -31.71 -2.20 11.80
C GLU A 296 -30.25 -2.44 11.35
N ASP A 297 -29.26 -1.77 11.96
CA ASP A 297 -27.85 -1.97 11.61
C ASP A 297 -27.37 -3.35 12.08
N LEU A 298 -27.25 -4.28 11.13
CA LEU A 298 -26.85 -5.67 11.38
C LEU A 298 -25.49 -5.76 12.08
N TYR A 299 -24.54 -4.87 11.79
CA TYR A 299 -23.22 -4.90 12.43
C TYR A 299 -23.33 -4.57 13.92
N LEU A 300 -24.08 -3.51 14.26
CA LEU A 300 -24.27 -3.10 15.65
C LEU A 300 -25.13 -4.11 16.43
N LEU A 301 -26.18 -4.67 15.82
CA LEU A 301 -27.01 -5.70 16.45
C LEU A 301 -26.19 -6.96 16.75
N ASN A 302 -25.26 -7.36 15.87
CA ASN A 302 -24.37 -8.49 16.13
C ASN A 302 -23.39 -8.22 17.29
N GLN A 303 -22.98 -6.98 17.53
CA GLN A 303 -22.18 -6.63 18.72
C GLN A 303 -22.99 -6.79 20.01
N VAL A 304 -24.25 -6.34 20.02
CA VAL A 304 -25.17 -6.55 21.16
C VAL A 304 -25.39 -8.04 21.39
N LEU A 305 -25.62 -8.81 20.33
CA LEU A 305 -25.82 -10.25 20.40
C LEU A 305 -24.62 -10.98 21.02
N ALA A 306 -23.40 -10.57 20.67
CA ALA A 306 -22.19 -11.15 21.25
C ALA A 306 -22.12 -10.94 22.78
N GLN A 307 -22.46 -9.75 23.27
CA GLN A 307 -22.51 -9.47 24.71
C GLN A 307 -23.67 -10.19 25.41
N LEU A 308 -24.85 -10.31 24.79
CA LEU A 308 -25.97 -11.10 25.33
C LEU A 308 -25.58 -12.57 25.52
N LYS A 309 -24.87 -13.15 24.54
CA LYS A 309 -24.34 -14.52 24.62
C LYS A 309 -23.30 -14.68 25.72
N ALA A 310 -22.36 -13.73 25.82
CA ALA A 310 -21.35 -13.73 26.88
C ALA A 310 -21.95 -13.60 28.29
N ALA A 311 -23.08 -12.90 28.41
CA ALA A 311 -23.84 -12.75 29.65
C ALA A 311 -24.84 -13.90 29.92
N GLU A 312 -24.89 -14.91 29.05
CA GLU A 312 -25.81 -16.05 29.12
C GLU A 312 -27.32 -15.66 29.18
N LEU A 313 -27.67 -14.52 28.57
CA LEU A 313 -29.04 -13.99 28.53
C LEU A 313 -29.86 -14.68 27.42
N THR A 314 -30.23 -15.93 27.66
CA THR A 314 -30.81 -16.84 26.65
C THR A 314 -32.09 -16.32 25.98
N ALA A 315 -33.02 -15.74 26.75
CA ALA A 315 -34.28 -15.23 26.20
C ALA A 315 -34.07 -14.00 25.30
N GLU A 316 -33.26 -13.04 25.76
CA GLU A 316 -32.90 -11.85 25.01
C GLU A 316 -32.05 -12.21 23.77
N THR A 317 -31.13 -13.17 23.90
CA THR A 317 -30.33 -13.70 22.79
C THR A 317 -31.23 -14.24 21.68
N GLN A 318 -32.18 -15.13 22.02
CA GLN A 318 -33.07 -15.72 21.03
C GLN A 318 -33.92 -14.66 20.32
N ALA A 319 -34.47 -13.70 21.07
CA ALA A 319 -35.27 -12.62 20.49
C ALA A 319 -34.47 -11.77 19.49
N LEU A 320 -33.20 -11.47 19.81
CA LEU A 320 -32.33 -10.71 18.93
C LEU A 320 -31.87 -11.52 17.71
N GLU A 321 -31.61 -12.83 17.86
CA GLU A 321 -31.30 -13.72 16.72
C GLU A 321 -32.44 -13.77 15.71
N GLU A 322 -33.68 -13.91 16.19
CA GLU A 322 -34.87 -13.89 15.33
C GLU A 322 -35.01 -12.56 14.58
N LYS A 323 -34.79 -11.43 15.27
CA LYS A 323 -34.79 -10.09 14.65
C LYS A 323 -33.69 -9.94 13.59
N ILE A 324 -32.47 -10.41 13.88
CA ILE A 324 -31.34 -10.36 12.96
C ILE A 324 -31.63 -11.20 11.71
N ALA A 325 -32.18 -12.41 11.86
CA ALA A 325 -32.52 -13.28 10.74
C ALA A 325 -33.53 -12.61 9.79
N VAL A 326 -34.58 -12.00 10.32
CA VAL A 326 -35.56 -11.25 9.50
C VAL A 326 -34.92 -10.09 8.73
N LEU A 327 -33.98 -9.37 9.35
CA LEU A 327 -33.26 -8.27 8.71
C LEU A 327 -32.26 -8.77 7.65
N GLN A 328 -31.63 -9.91 7.88
CA GLN A 328 -30.73 -10.56 6.91
C GLN A 328 -31.51 -10.98 5.66
N ASP A 329 -32.64 -11.66 5.82
CA ASP A 329 -33.50 -12.07 4.70
C ASP A 329 -33.95 -10.84 3.89
N LYS A 330 -34.39 -9.77 4.56
CA LYS A 330 -34.76 -8.50 3.91
C LYS A 330 -33.59 -7.91 3.11
N TYR A 331 -32.38 -7.89 3.67
CA TYR A 331 -31.20 -7.35 3.00
C TYR A 331 -30.81 -8.20 1.78
N GLU A 332 -30.90 -9.52 1.87
CA GLU A 332 -30.66 -10.44 0.75
C GLU A 332 -31.67 -10.22 -0.39
N GLU A 333 -32.95 -10.06 -0.07
CA GLU A 333 -33.99 -9.73 -1.05
C GLU A 333 -33.74 -8.38 -1.74
N GLU A 334 -33.41 -7.34 -0.97
CA GLU A 334 -33.09 -6.01 -1.50
C GLU A 334 -31.84 -6.05 -2.41
N GLN A 335 -30.80 -6.78 -2.01
CA GLN A 335 -29.58 -6.94 -2.81
C GLN A 335 -29.85 -7.74 -4.09
N ALA A 336 -30.66 -8.79 -4.03
CA ALA A 336 -31.05 -9.56 -5.21
C ALA A 336 -31.86 -8.71 -6.20
N ALA A 337 -32.76 -7.87 -5.70
CA ALA A 337 -33.53 -6.93 -6.52
C ALA A 337 -32.62 -5.88 -7.18
N LEU A 338 -31.67 -5.32 -6.44
CA LEU A 338 -30.70 -4.35 -6.97
C LEU A 338 -29.79 -4.98 -8.03
N ASN A 339 -29.27 -6.18 -7.78
CA ASN A 339 -28.43 -6.90 -8.75
C ASN A 339 -29.20 -7.16 -10.05
N LYS A 340 -30.48 -7.54 -9.95
CA LYS A 340 -31.33 -7.74 -11.12
C LYS A 340 -31.53 -6.43 -11.92
N GLN A 341 -31.74 -5.31 -11.23
CA GLN A 341 -31.85 -3.99 -11.89
C GLN A 341 -30.55 -3.60 -12.60
N LEU A 342 -29.40 -3.84 -11.97
CA LEU A 342 -28.09 -3.58 -12.57
C LEU A 342 -27.83 -4.46 -13.79
N GLU A 343 -28.22 -5.73 -13.76
CA GLU A 343 -28.13 -6.62 -14.93
C GLU A 343 -29.04 -6.16 -16.08
N GLU A 344 -30.25 -5.68 -15.78
CA GLU A 344 -31.16 -5.13 -16.78
C GLU A 344 -30.60 -3.84 -17.40
N GLU A 345 -30.02 -2.95 -16.59
CA GLU A 345 -29.38 -1.72 -17.04
C GLU A 345 -28.13 -2.00 -17.89
N GLN A 346 -27.30 -2.96 -17.49
CA GLN A 346 -26.14 -3.40 -18.27
C GLN A 346 -26.56 -3.94 -19.65
N LYS A 347 -27.58 -4.79 -19.72
CA LYS A 347 -28.12 -5.29 -21.00
C LYS A 347 -28.65 -4.17 -21.89
N MET A 348 -29.28 -3.15 -21.31
CA MET A 348 -29.76 -1.99 -22.05
C MET A 348 -28.61 -1.14 -22.60
N LEU A 349 -27.55 -0.94 -21.82
CA LEU A 349 -26.32 -0.24 -22.24
C LEU A 349 -25.59 -1.01 -23.35
N GLU A 350 -25.43 -2.33 -23.21
CA GLU A 350 -24.86 -3.20 -24.26
C GLU A 350 -25.68 -3.14 -25.56
N ALA A 351 -27.02 -3.14 -25.46
CA ALA A 351 -27.90 -3.00 -26.61
C ALA A 351 -27.77 -1.64 -27.29
N GLN A 352 -27.60 -0.55 -26.53
CA GLN A 352 -27.36 0.80 -27.07
C GLN A 352 -25.99 0.91 -27.75
N GLN A 353 -24.92 0.38 -27.13
CA GLN A 353 -23.59 0.33 -27.73
C GLN A 353 -23.57 -0.48 -29.03
N ASN A 354 -24.29 -1.61 -29.07
CA ASN A 354 -24.44 -2.40 -30.29
C ASN A 354 -25.26 -1.68 -31.36
N GLN A 355 -26.20 -0.80 -31.01
CA GLN A 355 -26.94 0.01 -31.99
C GLN A 355 -26.12 1.20 -32.52
N GLU A 356 -25.31 1.83 -31.69
CA GLU A 356 -24.41 2.92 -32.10
C GLU A 356 -23.22 2.40 -32.93
N GLY A 357 -22.74 1.17 -32.67
CA GLY A 357 -21.70 0.51 -33.46
C GLY A 357 -22.13 0.03 -34.86
N ILE A 358 -23.41 0.11 -35.21
CA ILE A 358 -23.94 -0.29 -36.54
C ILE A 358 -23.97 0.89 -37.54
N PHE A 359 -23.55 2.10 -37.16
CA PHE A 359 -23.55 3.27 -38.04
C PHE A 359 -22.18 3.75 -38.56
N GLU A 360 -21.09 3.01 -38.36
CA GLU A 360 -19.79 3.29 -39.01
C GLU A 360 -19.38 2.22 -40.02
N THR A 361 -20.24 1.92 -40.99
CA THR A 361 -19.77 1.48 -42.32
C THR A 361 -20.75 1.94 -43.39
N ASP A 362 -20.40 3.04 -44.05
CA ASP A 362 -20.65 3.26 -45.49
C ASP A 362 -19.53 4.12 -46.08
#